data_AF-A0A9E5HZ50-F1
#
_entry.id   AF-A0A9E5HZ50-F1
#
_cell.length_a   1.000
_cell.length_b   1.000
_cell.length_c   1.000
_cell.angle_alpha   90.00
_cell.angle_beta   90.00
_cell.angle_gamma   90.00
#
_symmetry.space_group_name_H-M   'P 1'
#
loop_
_entity.id
_entity.type
_entity.pdbx_description
1 polymer ?
#
loop_
_entity_poly.entity_id
_entity_poly.type
_entity_poly.pdbx_seq_one_letter_code
_entity_poly.pdbx_strand_id
1 'polypeptide(L)'
;MHLSKAQCQLLLPTSRAEQISTCSDITANFPISDNSGVLMFESGAKSFIAPYVKEKEFRRAQSKDRVTAQFFSSPLPDGLHSTIPVGIYEQERFISVDQSNESVVLDESIIVKWQLTAQKSLGARKEEILTENNFTYLPELLGNIYWQDKLIASVNKFVAGTTDGWSWCVEKAKVNDCGNWVDNLAVLTAEMHRCLEGLIHGDFHVGQILKKTDSDQLWVIDFEGDPLATSQESSDYIRDIASMCASFFHVGAVALKYGADQVMIKEWIIKVESLFTHKYFNGNAFDIASLHSLMLNLEARELKYADKFLPQWRYAPEFAIGYMKELGYGSN
;
A
#
# COMPACT_ATOMS: atom_id res chain seq x y z
N MET A 1 -12.70 11.98 -28.36
CA MET A 1 -13.06 10.63 -28.86
C MET A 1 -13.87 9.96 -27.76
N HIS A 2 -15.01 9.38 -28.09
CA HIS A 2 -15.89 8.72 -27.12
C HIS A 2 -15.54 7.23 -27.00
N LEU A 3 -15.50 6.70 -25.79
CA LEU A 3 -15.30 5.28 -25.53
C LEU A 3 -16.60 4.63 -25.04
N SER A 4 -16.93 3.48 -25.61
CA SER A 4 -17.98 2.63 -25.07
C SER A 4 -17.60 2.12 -23.68
N LYS A 5 -18.61 1.82 -22.85
CA LYS A 5 -18.42 1.19 -21.53
C LYS A 5 -17.52 -0.04 -21.61
N ALA A 6 -17.74 -0.92 -22.59
CA ALA A 6 -16.95 -2.14 -22.76
C ALA A 6 -15.46 -1.84 -23.04
N GLN A 7 -15.16 -0.81 -23.84
CA GLN A 7 -13.78 -0.40 -24.09
C GLN A 7 -13.12 0.14 -22.81
N CYS A 8 -13.83 0.97 -22.04
CA CYS A 8 -13.32 1.46 -20.74
C CYS A 8 -13.06 0.33 -19.75
N GLN A 9 -13.92 -0.68 -19.72
CA GLN A 9 -13.74 -1.86 -18.87
C GLN A 9 -12.49 -2.66 -19.27
N LEU A 10 -12.21 -2.79 -20.57
CA LEU A 10 -11.01 -3.47 -21.08
C LEU A 10 -9.71 -2.69 -20.82
N LEU A 11 -9.79 -1.42 -20.45
CA LEU A 11 -8.64 -0.59 -20.08
C LEU A 11 -8.28 -0.70 -18.59
N LEU A 12 -9.13 -1.30 -17.76
CA LEU A 12 -8.87 -1.49 -16.33
C LEU A 12 -8.49 -2.94 -16.01
N PRO A 13 -7.84 -3.20 -14.86
CA PRO A 13 -7.78 -4.55 -14.30
C PRO A 13 -9.17 -5.17 -14.18
N THR A 14 -9.28 -6.48 -14.39
CA THR A 14 -10.56 -7.20 -14.28
C THR A 14 -11.24 -6.98 -12.93
N SER A 15 -10.48 -6.93 -11.83
CA SER A 15 -11.00 -6.68 -10.46
C SER A 15 -11.55 -5.26 -10.26
N ARG A 16 -11.37 -4.37 -11.23
CA ARG A 16 -11.77 -2.95 -11.18
C ARG A 16 -12.71 -2.55 -12.32
N ALA A 17 -12.94 -3.42 -13.31
CA ALA A 17 -13.79 -3.14 -14.46
C ALA A 17 -15.24 -2.77 -14.07
N GLU A 18 -15.75 -3.29 -12.95
CA GLU A 18 -17.09 -2.96 -12.45
C GLU A 18 -17.23 -1.51 -11.94
N GLN A 19 -16.10 -0.82 -11.68
CA GLN A 19 -16.13 0.59 -11.30
C GLN A 19 -16.52 1.52 -12.45
N ILE A 20 -16.48 1.04 -13.70
CA ILE A 20 -16.98 1.79 -14.86
C ILE A 20 -18.51 1.71 -14.89
N SER A 21 -19.16 2.81 -14.52
CA SER A 21 -20.62 2.89 -14.49
C SER A 21 -21.22 3.33 -15.83
N THR A 22 -20.56 4.25 -16.55
CA THR A 22 -21.10 4.94 -17.73
C THR A 22 -20.14 4.90 -18.91
N CYS A 23 -20.64 5.10 -20.13
CA CYS A 23 -19.79 5.42 -21.29
C CYS A 23 -19.00 6.71 -21.00
N SER A 24 -17.78 6.78 -21.52
CA SER A 24 -16.78 7.74 -21.06
C SER A 24 -16.23 8.56 -22.22
N ASP A 25 -16.03 9.85 -21.98
CA ASP A 25 -15.24 10.68 -22.88
C ASP A 25 -13.77 10.66 -22.47
N ILE A 26 -12.90 10.64 -23.48
CA ILE A 26 -11.45 10.82 -23.27
C ILE A 26 -11.21 12.27 -22.89
N THR A 27 -10.66 12.48 -21.69
CA THR A 27 -10.31 13.80 -21.17
C THR A 27 -8.91 14.23 -21.58
N ALA A 28 -7.98 13.28 -21.64
CA ALA A 28 -6.63 13.50 -22.12
C ALA A 28 -6.07 12.23 -22.76
N ASN A 29 -5.19 12.41 -23.74
CA ASN A 29 -4.44 11.32 -24.35
C ASN A 29 -2.98 11.74 -24.48
N PHE A 30 -2.09 10.94 -23.93
CA PHE A 30 -0.64 11.15 -23.95
C PHE A 30 -0.01 10.05 -24.81
N PRO A 31 0.03 10.23 -26.15
CA PRO A 31 0.59 9.23 -27.04
C PRO A 31 2.11 9.13 -26.86
N ILE A 32 2.60 7.90 -26.86
CA ILE A 32 4.04 7.57 -26.86
C ILE A 32 4.45 7.12 -28.27
N SER A 33 3.53 6.46 -28.97
CA SER A 33 3.65 6.11 -30.39
C SER A 33 2.28 6.25 -31.06
N ASP A 34 2.21 5.96 -32.36
CA ASP A 34 0.94 5.93 -33.11
C ASP A 34 -0.07 4.92 -32.51
N ASN A 35 0.43 3.88 -31.83
CA ASN A 35 -0.38 2.75 -31.36
C ASN A 35 -0.32 2.55 -29.84
N SER A 36 0.32 3.42 -29.07
CA SER A 36 0.44 3.25 -27.62
C SER A 36 0.51 4.59 -26.90
N GLY A 37 0.11 4.60 -25.64
CA GLY A 37 0.14 5.80 -24.82
C GLY A 37 -0.46 5.59 -23.45
N VAL A 38 -0.66 6.69 -22.75
CA VAL A 38 -1.41 6.73 -21.49
C VAL A 38 -2.66 7.55 -21.74
N LEU A 39 -3.81 6.93 -21.47
CA LEU A 39 -5.11 7.53 -21.66
C LEU A 39 -5.70 7.96 -20.33
N MET A 40 -6.43 9.08 -20.35
CA MET A 40 -7.31 9.46 -19.27
C MET A 40 -8.75 9.61 -19.78
N PHE A 41 -9.70 9.05 -19.02
CA PHE A 41 -11.11 9.09 -19.38
C PHE A 41 -12.00 9.19 -18.15
N GLU A 42 -13.20 9.75 -18.31
CA GLU A 42 -14.14 9.96 -17.20
C GLU A 42 -15.24 8.92 -17.17
N SER A 43 -15.45 8.28 -16.01
CA SER A 43 -16.67 7.49 -15.75
C SER A 43 -17.29 7.94 -14.43
N GLY A 44 -18.50 8.49 -14.51
CA GLY A 44 -19.13 9.18 -13.38
C GLY A 44 -18.31 10.41 -12.95
N ALA A 45 -17.96 10.49 -11.67
CA ALA A 45 -17.18 11.59 -11.10
C ALA A 45 -15.65 11.31 -11.03
N LYS A 46 -15.19 10.20 -11.62
CA LYS A 46 -13.80 9.75 -11.54
C LYS A 46 -13.10 9.88 -12.89
N SER A 47 -11.86 10.34 -12.87
CA SER A 47 -10.96 10.36 -14.03
C SER A 47 -10.02 9.16 -13.95
N PHE A 48 -10.25 8.12 -14.73
CA PHE A 48 -9.43 6.90 -14.76
C PHE A 48 -8.19 7.10 -15.61
N ILE A 49 -7.11 6.41 -15.26
CA ILE A 49 -5.83 6.39 -15.99
C ILE A 49 -5.60 4.98 -16.51
N ALA A 50 -5.21 4.85 -17.77
CA ALA A 50 -4.91 3.56 -18.38
C ALA A 50 -3.78 3.66 -19.41
N PRO A 51 -2.61 3.06 -19.13
CA PRO A 51 -1.66 2.70 -20.17
C PRO A 51 -2.34 1.76 -21.19
N TYR A 52 -2.26 2.09 -22.48
CA TYR A 52 -3.00 1.40 -23.54
C TYR A 52 -2.13 1.06 -24.75
N VAL A 53 -2.62 0.10 -25.53
CA VAL A 53 -2.17 -0.16 -26.91
C VAL A 53 -3.36 -0.27 -27.86
N LYS A 54 -3.13 0.06 -29.13
CA LYS A 54 -4.10 0.14 -30.22
C LYS A 54 -3.50 -0.34 -31.54
N GLU A 55 -2.95 -1.55 -31.55
CA GLU A 55 -2.48 -2.18 -32.80
C GLU A 55 -3.64 -2.90 -33.51
N LYS A 56 -3.91 -4.15 -33.13
CA LYS A 56 -5.03 -4.96 -33.66
C LYS A 56 -6.31 -4.75 -32.86
N GLU A 57 -6.17 -4.50 -31.57
CA GLU A 57 -7.26 -4.30 -30.62
C GLU A 57 -6.92 -3.15 -29.68
N PHE A 58 -7.93 -2.40 -29.27
CA PHE A 58 -7.78 -1.36 -28.26
C PHE A 58 -7.92 -1.99 -26.88
N ARG A 59 -6.80 -2.10 -26.17
CA ARG A 59 -6.71 -2.78 -24.89
C ARG A 59 -5.72 -2.12 -23.96
N ARG A 60 -5.80 -2.51 -22.71
CA ARG A 60 -4.80 -2.19 -21.70
C ARG A 60 -3.41 -2.72 -22.06
N ALA A 61 -2.39 -1.96 -21.70
CA ALA A 61 -1.00 -2.37 -21.83
C ALA A 61 -0.65 -3.51 -20.85
N GLN A 62 0.32 -4.32 -21.25
CA GLN A 62 0.91 -5.44 -20.52
C GLN A 62 2.43 -5.39 -20.64
N SER A 63 3.15 -6.15 -19.82
CA SER A 63 4.64 -6.12 -19.76
C SER A 63 5.35 -6.19 -21.12
N LYS A 64 4.82 -6.96 -22.06
CA LYS A 64 5.40 -7.13 -23.40
C LYS A 64 5.29 -5.89 -24.30
N ASP A 65 4.39 -4.98 -23.97
CA ASP A 65 4.08 -3.81 -24.79
C ASP A 65 5.06 -2.65 -24.54
N ARG A 66 5.77 -2.67 -23.39
CA ARG A 66 6.81 -1.69 -23.04
C ARG A 66 6.30 -0.25 -22.96
N VAL A 67 5.01 -0.07 -22.66
CA VAL A 67 4.35 1.25 -22.68
C VAL A 67 4.90 2.13 -21.55
N THR A 68 5.03 1.59 -20.34
CA THR A 68 5.57 2.34 -19.21
C THR A 68 7.07 2.61 -19.42
N ALA A 69 7.84 1.60 -19.84
CA ALA A 69 9.26 1.79 -20.17
C ALA A 69 9.48 2.91 -21.21
N GLN A 70 8.73 2.91 -22.30
CA GLN A 70 8.82 3.95 -23.34
C GLN A 70 8.39 5.33 -22.84
N PHE A 71 7.32 5.39 -22.03
CA PHE A 71 6.83 6.64 -21.43
C PHE A 71 7.93 7.33 -20.61
N PHE A 72 8.64 6.57 -19.79
CA PHE A 72 9.74 7.08 -18.94
C PHE A 72 11.09 7.20 -19.66
N SER A 73 11.18 6.72 -20.90
CA SER A 73 12.38 6.84 -21.75
C SER A 73 12.31 7.97 -22.78
N SER A 74 11.21 8.73 -22.78
CA SER A 74 10.93 9.81 -23.72
C SER A 74 10.72 11.12 -22.98
N PRO A 75 10.86 12.29 -23.64
CA PRO A 75 10.38 13.54 -23.07
C PRO A 75 8.91 13.40 -22.66
N LEU A 76 8.59 13.89 -21.47
CA LEU A 76 7.25 13.80 -20.92
C LEU A 76 6.24 14.51 -21.86
N PRO A 77 5.09 13.89 -22.19
CA PRO A 77 4.09 14.51 -23.05
C PRO A 77 3.57 15.86 -22.51
N ASP A 78 3.22 16.76 -23.43
CA ASP A 78 2.68 18.08 -23.09
C ASP A 78 1.47 17.99 -22.16
N GLY A 79 1.42 18.90 -21.18
CA GLY A 79 0.34 18.95 -20.18
C GLY A 79 0.58 18.09 -18.94
N LEU A 80 1.67 17.32 -18.91
CA LEU A 80 2.14 16.62 -17.73
C LEU A 80 3.31 17.38 -17.09
N HIS A 81 3.37 17.29 -15.77
CA HIS A 81 4.47 17.79 -14.95
C HIS A 81 5.09 16.61 -14.23
N SER A 82 6.42 16.57 -14.15
CA SER A 82 7.12 15.55 -13.38
C SER A 82 8.23 16.14 -12.53
N THR A 83 8.48 15.48 -11.40
CA THR A 83 9.63 15.71 -10.55
C THR A 83 10.75 14.69 -10.77
N ILE A 84 10.57 13.69 -11.64
CA ILE A 84 11.59 12.69 -11.98
C ILE A 84 12.40 13.10 -13.23
N PRO A 85 13.73 12.84 -13.28
CA PRO A 85 14.48 12.91 -14.53
C PRO A 85 14.11 11.78 -15.51
N VAL A 86 14.14 12.07 -16.80
CA VAL A 86 13.96 11.05 -17.86
C VAL A 86 15.11 10.04 -17.81
N GLY A 87 14.77 8.75 -17.84
CA GLY A 87 15.74 7.65 -17.87
C GLY A 87 15.80 6.97 -19.25
N ILE A 88 16.47 5.82 -19.32
CA ILE A 88 16.35 4.90 -20.45
C ILE A 88 16.01 3.55 -19.85
N TYR A 89 14.87 2.99 -20.25
CA TYR A 89 14.36 1.72 -19.74
C TYR A 89 14.05 0.75 -20.87
N GLU A 90 14.54 -0.48 -20.74
CA GLU A 90 14.39 -1.51 -21.77
C GLU A 90 13.26 -2.48 -21.46
N GLN A 91 13.19 -2.98 -20.23
CA GLN A 91 12.23 -4.00 -19.82
C GLN A 91 11.23 -3.43 -18.83
N GLU A 92 10.01 -3.96 -18.87
CA GLU A 92 9.00 -3.70 -17.86
C GLU A 92 8.33 -5.00 -17.40
N ARG A 93 7.93 -5.04 -16.13
CA ARG A 93 7.26 -6.18 -15.51
C ARG A 93 6.15 -5.69 -14.60
N PHE A 94 4.92 -6.01 -14.96
CA PHE A 94 3.75 -5.73 -14.14
C PHE A 94 3.73 -6.63 -12.89
N ILE A 95 3.34 -6.06 -11.76
CA ILE A 95 3.06 -6.81 -10.53
C ILE A 95 1.59 -7.26 -10.58
N SER A 96 1.37 -8.57 -10.54
CA SER A 96 0.03 -9.18 -10.75
C SER A 96 -0.78 -9.38 -9.47
N VAL A 97 -0.37 -8.77 -8.36
CA VAL A 97 -1.09 -8.83 -7.07
C VAL A 97 -2.28 -7.87 -7.13
N ASP A 98 -3.41 -8.22 -6.50
CA ASP A 98 -4.55 -7.29 -6.41
C ASP A 98 -4.16 -6.08 -5.55
N GLN A 99 -4.16 -4.91 -6.17
CA GLN A 99 -3.78 -3.64 -5.58
C GLN A 99 -4.82 -2.59 -5.97
N SER A 100 -4.87 -1.48 -5.22
CA SER A 100 -5.73 -0.33 -5.56
C SER A 100 -5.25 0.38 -6.82
N ASN A 101 -3.93 0.35 -7.02
CA ASN A 101 -3.19 0.98 -8.10
C ASN A 101 -2.42 -0.09 -8.90
N GLU A 102 -1.85 0.30 -10.02
CA GLU A 102 -1.05 -0.58 -10.85
C GLU A 102 0.44 -0.33 -10.66
N SER A 103 1.20 -1.39 -10.38
CA SER A 103 2.65 -1.31 -10.22
C SER A 103 3.38 -1.99 -11.36
N VAL A 104 4.34 -1.29 -11.97
CA VAL A 104 5.21 -1.77 -13.05
C VAL A 104 6.65 -1.56 -12.65
N VAL A 105 7.44 -2.63 -12.63
CA VAL A 105 8.90 -2.57 -12.38
C VAL A 105 9.62 -2.38 -13.70
N LEU A 106 10.54 -1.41 -13.78
CA LEU A 106 11.36 -1.14 -14.96
C LEU A 106 12.82 -1.54 -14.71
N ASP A 107 13.36 -2.43 -15.54
CA ASP A 107 14.74 -2.95 -15.47
C ASP A 107 15.20 -3.40 -14.07
N GLU A 108 14.26 -3.85 -13.22
CA GLU A 108 14.51 -4.17 -11.80
C GLU A 108 15.20 -3.04 -11.01
N SER A 109 15.08 -1.81 -11.48
CA SER A 109 15.76 -0.62 -10.93
C SER A 109 14.78 0.35 -10.28
N ILE A 110 13.61 0.53 -10.88
CA ILE A 110 12.55 1.42 -10.40
C ILE A 110 11.20 0.73 -10.45
N ILE A 111 10.29 1.19 -9.61
CA ILE A 111 8.90 0.78 -9.60
C ILE A 111 8.02 2.00 -9.84
N VAL A 112 7.16 1.89 -10.85
CA VAL A 112 6.17 2.90 -11.22
C VAL A 112 4.81 2.44 -10.73
N LYS A 113 4.19 3.23 -9.85
CA LYS A 113 2.82 3.03 -9.37
C LYS A 113 1.88 3.97 -10.11
N TRP A 114 1.26 3.47 -11.18
CA TRP A 114 0.17 4.15 -11.89
C TRP A 114 -1.06 4.23 -10.98
N GLN A 115 -1.57 5.44 -10.78
CA GLN A 115 -2.81 5.65 -10.05
C GLN A 115 -3.98 5.11 -10.87
N LEU A 116 -4.94 4.43 -10.24
CA LEU A 116 -6.15 3.97 -10.94
C LEU A 116 -7.00 5.15 -11.42
N THR A 117 -7.05 6.21 -10.60
CA THR A 117 -7.75 7.45 -10.90
C THR A 117 -6.88 8.65 -10.57
N ALA A 118 -6.89 9.65 -11.44
CA ALA A 118 -6.19 10.91 -11.23
C ALA A 118 -6.88 11.72 -10.15
N GLN A 119 -6.16 11.99 -9.05
CA GLN A 119 -6.67 12.75 -7.91
C GLN A 119 -5.53 13.44 -7.16
N LYS A 120 -5.87 14.37 -6.27
CA LYS A 120 -4.90 14.84 -5.27
C LYS A 120 -4.55 13.67 -4.36
N SER A 121 -3.27 13.44 -4.14
CA SER A 121 -2.79 12.38 -3.26
C SER A 121 -2.10 12.98 -2.04
N LEU A 122 -2.67 12.73 -0.87
CA LEU A 122 -2.00 12.99 0.40
C LEU A 122 -0.83 12.01 0.59
N GLY A 123 -0.94 10.78 0.06
CA GLY A 123 0.12 9.78 0.11
C GLY A 123 1.41 10.25 -0.57
N ALA A 124 1.32 10.77 -1.80
CA ALA A 124 2.48 11.35 -2.46
C ALA A 124 3.10 12.51 -1.66
N ARG A 125 2.27 13.36 -1.03
CA ARG A 125 2.78 14.43 -0.16
C ARG A 125 3.47 13.89 1.09
N LYS A 126 2.99 12.80 1.69
CA LYS A 126 3.65 12.14 2.83
C LYS A 126 5.02 11.59 2.41
N GLU A 127 5.12 10.93 1.25
CA GLU A 127 6.41 10.43 0.74
C GLU A 127 7.41 11.56 0.45
N GLU A 128 6.95 12.68 -0.10
CA GLU A 128 7.78 13.89 -0.26
C GLU A 128 8.29 14.41 1.10
N ILE A 129 7.42 14.57 2.09
CA ILE A 129 7.80 15.02 3.45
C ILE A 129 8.82 14.06 4.07
N LEU A 130 8.60 12.75 3.97
CA LEU A 130 9.54 11.74 4.46
C LEU A 130 10.91 11.87 3.79
N THR A 131 10.93 12.10 2.48
CA THR A 131 12.16 12.29 1.69
C THR A 131 12.89 13.58 2.09
N GLU A 132 12.16 14.70 2.19
CA GLU A 132 12.65 16.00 2.66
C GLU A 132 13.27 15.89 4.06
N ASN A 133 12.70 15.04 4.92
CA ASN A 133 13.15 14.78 6.29
C ASN A 133 14.18 13.65 6.44
N ASN A 134 14.75 13.16 5.33
CA ASN A 134 15.80 12.13 5.29
C ASN A 134 15.39 10.79 5.93
N PHE A 135 14.12 10.41 5.82
CA PHE A 135 13.64 9.12 6.31
C PHE A 135 14.21 7.96 5.47
N THR A 136 14.98 7.06 6.10
CA THR A 136 15.77 6.05 5.39
C THR A 136 15.06 4.70 5.17
N TYR A 137 13.85 4.54 5.70
CA TYR A 137 13.08 3.30 5.57
C TYR A 137 11.97 3.39 4.50
N LEU A 138 11.97 4.43 3.67
CA LEU A 138 11.14 4.53 2.48
C LEU A 138 11.97 4.10 1.25
N PRO A 139 11.44 3.28 0.32
CA PRO A 139 12.09 3.09 -0.97
C PRO A 139 12.25 4.45 -1.66
N GLU A 140 13.49 4.83 -1.98
CA GLU A 140 13.85 6.18 -2.43
C GLU A 140 12.87 6.71 -3.47
N LEU A 141 12.16 7.79 -3.13
CA LEU A 141 11.26 8.48 -4.05
C LEU A 141 12.11 9.17 -5.12
N LEU A 142 11.92 8.77 -6.37
CA LEU A 142 12.60 9.36 -7.52
C LEU A 142 11.79 10.51 -8.13
N GLY A 143 10.48 10.48 -7.93
CA GLY A 143 9.58 11.57 -8.28
C GLY A 143 8.17 11.09 -8.55
N ASN A 144 7.34 12.04 -8.94
CA ASN A 144 5.92 11.87 -9.21
C ASN A 144 5.62 12.46 -10.59
N ILE A 145 4.50 12.03 -11.16
CA ILE A 145 3.93 12.59 -12.39
C ILE A 145 2.53 13.10 -12.11
N TYR A 146 2.27 14.32 -12.54
CA TYR A 146 1.02 15.01 -12.36
C TYR A 146 0.42 15.43 -13.70
N TRP A 147 -0.89 15.37 -13.76
CA TRP A 147 -1.69 16.08 -14.74
C TRP A 147 -2.45 17.17 -14.00
N GLN A 148 -2.15 18.44 -14.30
CA GLN A 148 -2.57 19.58 -13.47
C GLN A 148 -2.08 19.40 -12.02
N ASP A 149 -2.98 19.41 -11.04
CA ASP A 149 -2.70 19.18 -9.62
C ASP A 149 -3.04 17.74 -9.16
N LYS A 150 -3.34 16.83 -10.09
CA LYS A 150 -3.71 15.44 -9.82
C LYS A 150 -2.53 14.51 -10.10
N LEU A 151 -2.22 13.65 -9.14
CA LEU A 151 -1.23 12.60 -9.28
C LEU A 151 -1.72 11.55 -10.27
N ILE A 152 -0.85 11.15 -11.20
CA ILE A 152 -1.11 10.06 -12.15
C ILE A 152 -0.16 8.88 -11.98
N ALA A 153 1.07 9.11 -11.50
CA ALA A 153 2.01 8.05 -11.17
C ALA A 153 3.02 8.51 -10.10
N SER A 154 3.45 7.57 -9.27
CA SER A 154 4.58 7.73 -8.36
C SER A 154 5.70 6.78 -8.76
N VAL A 155 6.95 7.20 -8.55
CA VAL A 155 8.13 6.42 -8.94
C VAL A 155 9.13 6.35 -7.79
N ASN A 156 9.44 5.13 -7.38
CA ASN A 156 10.43 4.87 -6.33
C ASN A 156 11.50 3.92 -6.87
N LYS A 157 12.67 3.87 -6.21
CA LYS A 157 13.63 2.79 -6.45
C LYS A 157 13.00 1.45 -6.12
N PHE A 158 13.19 0.48 -7.01
CA PHE A 158 12.76 -0.88 -6.75
C PHE A 158 13.75 -1.55 -5.81
N VAL A 159 13.25 -2.09 -4.71
CA VAL A 159 14.08 -2.80 -3.72
C VAL A 159 14.05 -4.29 -4.03
N ALA A 160 14.97 -4.76 -4.87
CA ALA A 160 15.04 -6.17 -5.24
C ALA A 160 15.32 -7.09 -4.04
N GLY A 161 14.82 -8.33 -4.09
CA GLY A 161 15.09 -9.33 -3.04
C GLY A 161 14.40 -9.03 -1.70
N THR A 162 13.28 -8.31 -1.72
CA THR A 162 12.40 -8.14 -0.56
C THR A 162 11.14 -9.00 -0.69
N THR A 163 10.53 -9.33 0.44
CA THR A 163 9.22 -9.96 0.53
C THR A 163 8.25 -9.09 1.33
N ASP A 164 6.95 -9.23 1.08
CA ASP A 164 5.90 -8.54 1.83
C ASP A 164 5.77 -9.10 3.26
N GLY A 165 5.22 -8.30 4.17
CA GLY A 165 5.11 -8.68 5.58
C GLY A 165 4.12 -9.77 5.90
N TRP A 166 3.14 -10.06 5.07
CA TRP A 166 2.34 -11.25 5.27
C TRP A 166 3.16 -12.51 5.01
N SER A 167 4.02 -12.49 3.99
CA SER A 167 4.92 -13.62 3.69
C SER A 167 5.94 -13.87 4.79
N TRP A 168 6.72 -12.85 5.20
CA TRP A 168 7.80 -13.10 6.16
C TRP A 168 7.32 -13.16 7.62
N CYS A 169 6.33 -12.35 8.03
CA CYS A 169 5.94 -12.26 9.44
C CYS A 169 5.16 -13.51 9.89
N VAL A 170 4.37 -14.10 8.99
CA VAL A 170 3.69 -15.39 9.26
C VAL A 170 4.69 -16.50 9.50
N GLU A 171 5.79 -16.56 8.73
CA GLU A 171 6.85 -17.54 8.96
C GLU A 171 7.59 -17.30 10.27
N LYS A 172 7.78 -16.04 10.69
CA LYS A 172 8.32 -15.69 12.01
C LYS A 172 7.41 -16.16 13.14
N ALA A 173 6.10 -15.94 13.01
CA ALA A 173 5.11 -16.36 14.00
C ALA A 173 5.08 -17.89 14.17
N LYS A 174 5.13 -18.66 13.07
CA LYS A 174 5.13 -20.14 13.07
C LYS A 174 6.28 -20.75 13.86
N VAL A 175 7.38 -20.04 14.03
CA VAL A 175 8.58 -20.51 14.76
C VAL A 175 8.83 -19.71 16.04
N ASN A 176 7.86 -18.89 16.48
CA ASN A 176 7.94 -18.04 17.67
C ASN A 176 9.15 -17.07 17.66
N ASP A 177 9.55 -16.59 16.48
CA ASP A 177 10.68 -15.67 16.33
C ASP A 177 10.27 -14.22 16.62
N CYS A 178 10.80 -13.67 17.70
CA CYS A 178 10.67 -12.27 18.12
C CYS A 178 12.03 -11.55 18.12
N GLY A 179 12.92 -11.89 17.18
CA GLY A 179 14.28 -11.35 17.10
C GLY A 179 14.35 -9.86 16.73
N ASN A 180 15.52 -9.43 16.24
CA ASN A 180 15.84 -8.02 15.99
C ASN A 180 14.88 -7.29 15.04
N TRP A 181 14.14 -8.02 14.20
CA TRP A 181 13.16 -7.43 13.29
C TRP A 181 12.05 -6.67 14.03
N VAL A 182 11.67 -7.08 15.25
CA VAL A 182 10.65 -6.38 16.06
C VAL A 182 11.15 -5.03 16.51
N ASP A 183 12.40 -4.99 17.00
CA ASP A 183 13.08 -3.77 17.39
C ASP A 183 13.27 -2.82 16.20
N ASN A 184 13.67 -3.36 15.04
CA ASN A 184 13.83 -2.58 13.81
C ASN A 184 12.50 -2.01 13.33
N LEU A 185 11.40 -2.75 13.46
CA LEU A 185 10.06 -2.28 13.11
C LEU A 185 9.62 -1.13 14.02
N ALA A 186 9.88 -1.22 15.32
CA ALA A 186 9.58 -0.15 16.26
C ALA A 186 10.41 1.12 15.99
N VAL A 187 11.71 0.97 15.72
CA VAL A 187 12.60 2.09 15.34
C VAL A 187 12.13 2.75 14.04
N LEU A 188 11.82 1.95 13.01
CA LEU A 188 11.27 2.44 11.76
C LEU A 188 9.99 3.25 12.01
N THR A 189 9.08 2.73 12.83
CA THR A 189 7.78 3.38 13.12
C THR A 189 7.99 4.71 13.84
N ALA A 190 8.86 4.77 14.84
CA ALA A 190 9.17 6.00 15.56
C ALA A 190 9.81 7.06 14.65
N GLU A 191 10.77 6.67 13.81
CA GLU A 191 11.39 7.57 12.83
C GLU A 191 10.38 8.05 11.76
N MET A 192 9.47 7.18 11.34
CA MET A 192 8.40 7.53 10.40
C MET A 192 7.51 8.64 10.99
N HIS A 193 7.00 8.44 12.20
CA HIS A 193 6.16 9.44 12.86
C HIS A 193 6.90 10.77 13.11
N ARG A 194 8.19 10.70 13.47
CA ARG A 194 9.03 11.90 13.62
C ARG A 194 9.14 12.66 12.29
N CYS A 195 9.38 11.95 11.18
CA CYS A 195 9.56 12.57 9.86
C CYS A 195 8.24 13.04 9.24
N LEU A 196 7.09 12.49 9.62
CA LEU A 196 5.78 12.86 9.10
C LEU A 196 5.19 14.15 9.71
N GLU A 197 5.87 14.79 10.67
CA GLU A 197 5.51 16.11 11.23
C GLU A 197 4.05 16.22 11.69
N GLY A 198 3.55 15.22 12.41
CA GLY A 198 2.18 15.19 12.93
C GLY A 198 1.16 14.61 11.95
N LEU A 199 1.59 14.13 10.79
CA LEU A 199 0.83 13.17 9.99
C LEU A 199 1.14 11.74 10.44
N ILE A 200 0.28 10.81 10.01
CA ILE A 200 0.42 9.37 10.22
C ILE A 200 0.37 8.63 8.88
N HIS A 201 0.79 7.36 8.87
CA HIS A 201 0.58 6.46 7.75
C HIS A 201 -0.93 6.31 7.47
N GLY A 202 -1.73 5.99 8.50
CA GLY A 202 -3.20 5.95 8.46
C GLY A 202 -3.79 4.57 8.19
N ASP A 203 -3.03 3.71 7.50
CA ASP A 203 -3.31 2.30 7.24
C ASP A 203 -2.08 1.41 7.50
N PHE A 204 -1.50 1.52 8.70
CA PHE A 204 -0.21 0.88 9.01
C PHE A 204 -0.38 -0.56 9.49
N HIS A 205 0.13 -1.53 8.73
CA HIS A 205 0.04 -2.95 9.06
C HIS A 205 1.22 -3.73 8.45
N VAL A 206 1.43 -5.00 8.83
CA VAL A 206 2.62 -5.77 8.39
C VAL A 206 2.72 -5.89 6.87
N GLY A 207 1.58 -5.99 6.16
CA GLY A 207 1.55 -6.00 4.69
C GLY A 207 2.23 -4.80 4.02
N GLN A 208 2.38 -3.67 4.73
CA GLN A 208 3.08 -2.47 4.25
C GLN A 208 4.57 -2.46 4.59
N ILE A 209 5.08 -3.54 5.20
CA ILE A 209 6.48 -3.69 5.55
C ILE A 209 7.15 -4.67 4.61
N LEU A 210 8.03 -4.17 3.77
CA LEU A 210 8.95 -4.98 2.98
C LEU A 210 10.16 -5.36 3.85
N LYS A 211 10.60 -6.61 3.77
CA LYS A 211 11.82 -7.07 4.42
C LYS A 211 12.77 -7.68 3.40
N LYS A 212 14.06 -7.36 3.51
CA LYS A 212 15.10 -8.03 2.71
C LYS A 212 15.21 -9.51 3.12
N THR A 213 15.28 -10.43 2.15
CA THR A 213 15.29 -11.88 2.45
C THR A 213 16.50 -12.32 3.30
N ASP A 214 17.65 -11.65 3.16
CA ASP A 214 18.93 -12.03 3.77
C ASP A 214 19.39 -11.10 4.91
N SER A 215 18.58 -10.11 5.31
CA SER A 215 18.91 -9.18 6.40
C SER A 215 17.66 -8.68 7.12
N ASP A 216 17.82 -8.01 8.26
CA ASP A 216 16.70 -7.37 8.98
C ASP A 216 16.41 -5.94 8.53
N GLN A 217 16.85 -5.59 7.31
CA GLN A 217 16.50 -4.31 6.70
C GLN A 217 15.03 -4.31 6.28
N LEU A 218 14.33 -3.26 6.71
CA LEU A 218 12.90 -3.06 6.49
C LEU A 218 12.67 -1.80 5.66
N TRP A 219 11.57 -1.80 4.92
CA TRP A 219 11.02 -0.61 4.29
C TRP A 219 9.52 -0.54 4.55
N VAL A 220 8.98 0.67 4.67
CA VAL A 220 7.54 0.94 4.70
C VAL A 220 7.10 1.53 3.37
N ILE A 221 5.92 1.10 2.90
CA ILE A 221 5.32 1.50 1.63
C ILE A 221 3.84 1.87 1.82
N ASP A 222 3.22 2.42 0.78
CA ASP A 222 1.76 2.63 0.67
C ASP A 222 1.15 3.67 1.62
N PHE A 223 1.66 4.90 1.54
CA PHE A 223 1.22 6.03 2.35
C PHE A 223 -0.13 6.66 1.94
N GLU A 224 -0.91 6.01 1.07
CA GLU A 224 -2.20 6.54 0.59
C GLU A 224 -3.24 6.69 1.72
N GLY A 225 -3.04 5.98 2.85
CA GLY A 225 -3.94 5.99 4.01
C GLY A 225 -5.11 5.03 3.86
N ASP A 226 -6.02 5.03 4.84
CA ASP A 226 -7.17 4.13 4.86
C ASP A 226 -8.10 4.45 3.66
N PRO A 227 -8.32 3.53 2.71
CA PRO A 227 -9.21 3.77 1.56
C PRO A 227 -10.68 3.96 1.98
N LEU A 228 -11.04 3.61 3.21
CA LEU A 228 -12.35 3.77 3.83
C LEU A 228 -12.43 4.99 4.75
N ALA A 229 -11.34 5.76 4.84
CA ALA A 229 -11.26 7.00 5.59
C ALA A 229 -12.38 7.97 5.17
N THR A 230 -13.04 8.56 6.15
CA THR A 230 -13.77 9.83 5.93
C THR A 230 -12.81 10.99 6.14
N SER A 231 -13.11 12.18 5.60
CA SER A 231 -12.20 13.35 5.55
C SER A 231 -11.74 13.93 6.92
N GLN A 232 -12.02 13.25 8.04
CA GLN A 232 -11.66 13.62 9.41
C GLN A 232 -11.00 12.42 10.11
N GLU A 233 -9.98 11.80 9.50
CA GLU A 233 -9.19 10.84 10.25
C GLU A 233 -8.34 11.53 11.30
N SER A 234 -8.28 10.90 12.47
CA SER A 234 -7.38 11.31 13.55
C SER A 234 -5.94 11.22 13.05
N SER A 235 -5.19 12.31 13.21
CA SER A 235 -3.75 12.36 12.98
C SER A 235 -2.94 11.89 14.20
N ASP A 236 -3.58 11.18 15.13
CA ASP A 236 -2.92 10.65 16.32
C ASP A 236 -2.09 9.42 15.98
N TYR A 237 -0.79 9.49 16.24
CA TYR A 237 0.18 8.42 15.98
C TYR A 237 -0.18 7.11 16.69
N ILE A 238 -0.97 7.17 17.78
CA ILE A 238 -1.43 5.96 18.48
C ILE A 238 -2.26 5.06 17.57
N ARG A 239 -2.88 5.62 16.51
CA ARG A 239 -3.63 4.85 15.52
C ARG A 239 -2.73 3.91 14.72
N ASP A 240 -1.58 4.37 14.24
CA ASP A 240 -0.64 3.52 13.49
C ASP A 240 -0.10 2.42 14.39
N ILE A 241 0.19 2.72 15.66
CA ILE A 241 0.62 1.72 16.66
C ILE A 241 -0.48 0.68 16.88
N ALA A 242 -1.73 1.11 17.13
CA ALA A 242 -2.86 0.21 17.32
C ALA A 242 -3.10 -0.67 16.10
N SER A 243 -3.01 -0.10 14.89
CA SER A 243 -3.18 -0.81 13.64
C SER A 243 -2.08 -1.87 13.43
N MET A 244 -0.82 -1.54 13.71
CA MET A 244 0.28 -2.50 13.63
C MET A 244 0.15 -3.61 14.70
N CYS A 245 -0.20 -3.26 15.93
CA CYS A 245 -0.44 -4.23 17.00
C CYS A 245 -1.58 -5.19 16.62
N ALA A 246 -2.70 -4.68 16.10
CA ALA A 246 -3.81 -5.49 15.64
C ALA A 246 -3.42 -6.39 14.45
N SER A 247 -2.54 -5.89 13.57
CA SER A 247 -1.96 -6.67 12.48
C SER A 247 -1.19 -7.91 12.96
N PHE A 248 -0.52 -7.87 14.13
CA PHE A 248 0.10 -9.08 14.71
C PHE A 248 -0.92 -10.16 15.06
N PHE A 249 -2.13 -9.80 15.48
CA PHE A 249 -3.22 -10.77 15.69
C PHE A 249 -3.67 -11.38 14.36
N HIS A 250 -3.75 -10.61 13.28
CA HIS A 250 -4.03 -11.14 11.94
C HIS A 250 -2.94 -12.08 11.45
N VAL A 251 -1.66 -11.75 11.66
CA VAL A 251 -0.54 -12.66 11.37
C VAL A 251 -0.73 -13.99 12.11
N GLY A 252 -1.10 -13.94 13.38
CA GLY A 252 -1.42 -15.14 14.17
C GLY A 252 -2.60 -15.92 13.60
N ALA A 253 -3.70 -15.26 13.22
CA ALA A 253 -4.85 -15.90 12.60
C ALA A 253 -4.49 -16.61 11.29
N VAL A 254 -3.66 -15.98 10.46
CA VAL A 254 -3.14 -16.58 9.22
C VAL A 254 -2.27 -17.79 9.55
N ALA A 255 -1.33 -17.68 10.49
CA ALA A 255 -0.47 -18.79 10.90
C ALA A 255 -1.28 -20.00 11.40
N LEU A 256 -2.31 -19.77 12.21
CA LEU A 256 -3.26 -20.78 12.69
C LEU A 256 -4.01 -21.45 11.54
N LYS A 257 -4.51 -20.66 10.59
CA LYS A 257 -5.20 -21.18 9.39
C LYS A 257 -4.31 -22.11 8.56
N TYR A 258 -2.99 -21.90 8.60
CA TYR A 258 -1.99 -22.75 7.97
C TYR A 258 -1.34 -23.78 8.91
N GLY A 259 -1.99 -24.13 10.02
CA GLY A 259 -1.64 -25.27 10.85
C GLY A 259 -0.59 -25.03 11.94
N ALA A 260 -0.30 -23.77 12.28
CA ALA A 260 0.55 -23.45 13.43
C ALA A 260 -0.11 -23.84 14.77
N ASP A 261 0.71 -24.09 15.79
CA ASP A 261 0.24 -24.39 17.14
C ASP A 261 -0.40 -23.18 17.82
N GLN A 262 -1.58 -23.37 18.41
CA GLN A 262 -2.36 -22.26 18.95
C GLN A 262 -1.76 -21.63 20.21
N VAL A 263 -1.15 -22.44 21.08
CA VAL A 263 -0.52 -21.92 22.30
C VAL A 263 0.69 -21.07 21.92
N MET A 264 1.52 -21.58 21.02
CA MET A 264 2.69 -20.88 20.50
C MET A 264 2.31 -19.54 19.83
N ILE A 265 1.29 -19.53 18.98
CA ILE A 265 0.87 -18.30 18.29
C ILE A 265 0.32 -17.26 19.27
N LYS A 266 -0.51 -17.68 20.22
CA LYS A 266 -1.04 -16.79 21.27
C LYS A 266 0.10 -16.15 22.08
N GLU A 267 1.08 -16.96 22.51
CA GLU A 267 2.28 -16.43 23.17
C GLU A 267 3.10 -15.48 22.30
N TRP A 268 3.27 -15.81 21.02
CA TRP A 268 4.04 -14.99 20.08
C TRP A 268 3.41 -13.60 19.91
N ILE A 269 2.08 -13.52 19.76
CA ILE A 269 1.34 -12.25 19.64
C ILE A 269 1.62 -11.34 20.83
N ILE A 270 1.48 -11.84 22.05
CA ILE A 270 1.72 -11.04 23.27
C ILE A 270 3.17 -10.56 23.31
N LYS A 271 4.13 -11.44 22.99
CA LYS A 271 5.56 -11.13 23.02
C LYS A 271 5.91 -10.05 22.00
N VAL A 272 5.47 -10.17 20.75
CA VAL A 272 5.78 -9.21 19.69
C VAL A 272 5.13 -7.85 19.95
N GLU A 273 3.87 -7.82 20.40
CA GLU A 273 3.17 -6.59 20.75
C GLU A 273 3.89 -5.84 21.89
N SER A 274 4.25 -6.57 22.95
CA SER A 274 4.96 -6.02 24.10
C SER A 274 6.35 -5.48 23.72
N LEU A 275 7.14 -6.24 22.94
CA LEU A 275 8.45 -5.81 22.49
C LEU A 275 8.37 -4.58 21.57
N PHE A 276 7.46 -4.60 20.59
CA PHE A 276 7.25 -3.50 19.65
C PHE A 276 6.85 -2.21 20.37
N THR A 277 5.82 -2.27 21.23
CA THR A 277 5.34 -1.08 21.96
C THR A 277 6.38 -0.57 22.96
N HIS A 278 7.00 -1.45 23.75
CA HIS A 278 8.06 -1.07 24.68
C HIS A 278 9.20 -0.35 23.95
N LYS A 279 9.64 -0.88 22.80
CA LYS A 279 10.71 -0.27 22.01
C LYS A 279 10.28 1.08 21.41
N TYR A 280 9.08 1.16 20.83
CA TYR A 280 8.55 2.38 20.23
C TYR A 280 8.46 3.52 21.25
N PHE A 281 7.92 3.24 22.44
CA PHE A 281 7.80 4.23 23.52
C PHE A 281 9.10 4.44 24.30
N ASN A 282 10.20 3.77 23.91
CA ASN A 282 11.49 3.82 24.57
C ASN A 282 11.40 3.51 26.09
N GLY A 283 10.56 2.53 26.45
CA GLY A 283 10.28 2.14 27.83
C GLY A 283 9.46 3.13 28.66
N ASN A 284 9.03 4.25 28.08
CA ASN A 284 8.19 5.23 28.77
C ASN A 284 6.75 4.71 28.95
N ALA A 285 6.10 5.18 30.01
CA ALA A 285 4.68 4.88 30.22
C ALA A 285 3.82 5.50 29.11
N PHE A 286 2.84 4.74 28.64
CA PHE A 286 1.82 5.18 27.70
C PHE A 286 0.46 4.65 28.13
N ASP A 287 -0.63 5.26 27.64
CA ASP A 287 -1.98 4.81 27.95
C ASP A 287 -2.33 3.53 27.19
N ILE A 288 -1.98 2.41 27.80
CA ILE A 288 -2.25 1.07 27.27
C ILE A 288 -3.74 0.77 27.15
N ALA A 289 -4.59 1.34 28.02
CA ALA A 289 -6.04 1.14 27.96
C ALA A 289 -6.63 1.81 26.71
N SER A 290 -6.18 3.03 26.40
CA SER A 290 -6.54 3.72 25.15
C SER A 290 -6.04 2.97 23.91
N LEU A 291 -4.82 2.44 23.93
CA LEU A 291 -4.29 1.60 22.84
C LEU A 291 -5.18 0.37 22.59
N HIS A 292 -5.47 -0.41 23.64
CA HIS A 292 -6.31 -1.61 23.54
C HIS A 292 -7.75 -1.30 23.08
N SER A 293 -8.32 -0.18 23.56
CA SER A 293 -9.64 0.28 23.11
C SER A 293 -9.64 0.61 21.62
N LEU A 294 -8.59 1.28 21.14
CA LEU A 294 -8.46 1.62 19.73
C LEU A 294 -8.28 0.38 18.85
N MET A 295 -7.47 -0.60 19.28
CA MET A 295 -7.30 -1.88 18.58
C MET A 295 -8.66 -2.58 18.38
N LEU A 296 -9.48 -2.70 19.44
CA LEU A 296 -10.81 -3.29 19.33
C LEU A 296 -11.74 -2.52 18.38
N ASN A 297 -11.67 -1.19 18.37
CA ASN A 297 -12.45 -0.36 17.46
C ASN A 297 -12.03 -0.55 16.00
N LEU A 298 -10.73 -0.64 15.72
CA LEU A 298 -10.19 -0.92 14.39
C LEU A 298 -10.65 -2.31 13.91
N GLU A 299 -10.50 -3.32 14.75
CA GLU A 299 -10.92 -4.69 14.41
C GLU A 299 -12.44 -4.83 14.20
N ALA A 300 -13.25 -4.09 14.96
CA ALA A 300 -14.70 -4.05 14.74
C ALA A 300 -15.07 -3.38 13.41
N ARG A 301 -14.29 -2.40 12.94
CA ARG A 301 -14.45 -1.82 11.58
C ARG A 301 -14.02 -2.84 10.52
N GLU A 302 -12.89 -3.49 10.71
CA GLU A 302 -12.35 -4.49 9.79
C GLU A 302 -13.31 -5.68 9.62
N LEU A 303 -13.93 -6.15 10.70
CA LEU A 303 -14.93 -7.22 10.64
C LEU A 303 -16.13 -6.83 9.76
N LYS A 304 -16.65 -5.61 9.93
CA LYS A 304 -17.77 -5.10 9.11
C LYS A 304 -17.37 -4.92 7.64
N TYR A 305 -16.12 -4.54 7.39
CA TYR A 305 -15.59 -4.44 6.03
C TYR A 305 -15.48 -5.82 5.39
N ALA A 306 -14.86 -6.78 6.08
CA ALA A 306 -14.74 -8.17 5.62
C ALA A 306 -16.11 -8.80 5.33
N ASP A 307 -17.12 -8.55 6.15
CA ASP A 307 -18.50 -9.03 5.92
C ASP A 307 -19.08 -8.61 4.58
N LYS A 308 -18.75 -7.39 4.14
CA LYS A 308 -19.33 -6.80 2.94
C LYS A 308 -18.49 -7.09 1.70
N PHE A 309 -17.17 -7.12 1.82
CA PHE A 309 -16.28 -7.08 0.66
C PHE A 309 -15.27 -8.23 0.59
N LEU A 310 -14.89 -8.84 1.73
CA LEU A 310 -13.90 -9.92 1.80
C LEU A 310 -14.32 -11.04 2.77
N PRO A 311 -15.43 -11.76 2.54
CA PRO A 311 -15.96 -12.73 3.51
C PRO A 311 -14.94 -13.83 3.89
N GLN A 312 -14.04 -14.19 2.96
CA GLN A 312 -12.97 -15.15 3.20
C GLN A 312 -11.89 -14.67 4.18
N TRP A 313 -11.82 -13.36 4.46
CA TRP A 313 -10.88 -12.74 5.40
C TRP A 313 -11.45 -12.61 6.81
N ARG A 314 -12.78 -12.75 6.98
CA ARG A 314 -13.52 -12.54 8.24
C ARG A 314 -12.91 -13.27 9.46
N TYR A 315 -12.33 -14.46 9.25
CA TYR A 315 -11.69 -15.25 10.31
C TYR A 315 -10.56 -14.50 11.05
N ALA A 316 -9.86 -13.57 10.39
CA ALA A 316 -8.76 -12.82 10.98
C ALA A 316 -9.22 -11.81 12.04
N PRO A 317 -10.13 -10.86 11.75
CA PRO A 317 -10.66 -9.97 12.77
C PRO A 317 -11.51 -10.68 13.82
N GLU A 318 -12.19 -11.79 13.49
CA GLU A 318 -12.88 -12.61 14.49
C GLU A 318 -11.93 -13.19 15.53
N PHE A 319 -10.82 -13.78 15.07
CA PHE A 319 -9.77 -14.29 15.96
C PHE A 319 -9.18 -13.16 16.82
N ALA A 320 -8.84 -12.03 16.20
CA ALA A 320 -8.25 -10.89 16.88
C ALA A 320 -9.16 -10.37 18.01
N ILE A 321 -10.43 -10.07 17.71
CA ILE A 321 -11.42 -9.62 18.69
C ILE A 321 -11.62 -10.64 19.80
N GLY A 322 -11.73 -11.93 19.44
CA GLY A 322 -11.90 -13.02 20.40
C GLY A 322 -10.73 -13.07 21.38
N TYR A 323 -9.50 -13.07 20.86
CA TYR A 323 -8.31 -13.18 21.68
C TYR A 323 -8.03 -11.93 22.52
N MET A 324 -8.22 -10.72 21.96
CA MET A 324 -8.14 -9.47 22.72
C MET A 324 -9.09 -9.47 23.93
N LYS A 325 -10.32 -9.99 23.78
CA LYS A 325 -11.27 -10.13 24.89
C LYS A 325 -10.81 -11.13 25.94
N GLU A 326 -10.21 -12.25 25.54
CA GLU A 326 -9.60 -13.21 26.48
C GLU A 326 -8.48 -12.57 27.30
N LEU A 327 -7.71 -11.65 26.70
CA LEU A 327 -6.66 -10.86 27.37
C LEU A 327 -7.22 -9.71 28.23
N GLY A 328 -8.54 -9.49 28.22
CA GLY A 328 -9.20 -8.43 28.98
C GLY A 328 -9.18 -7.05 28.32
N TYR A 329 -8.85 -6.95 27.03
CA TYR A 329 -8.84 -5.65 26.33
C TYR A 329 -10.25 -5.05 26.36
N GLY A 330 -10.36 -3.77 26.72
CA GLY A 330 -11.64 -3.07 26.88
C GLY A 330 -12.41 -3.37 28.17
N SER A 331 -11.84 -4.14 29.10
CA SER A 331 -12.35 -4.25 30.47
C SER A 331 -11.74 -3.11 31.30
N ASN A 332 -12.57 -2.21 31.81
CA ASN A 332 -12.16 -1.15 32.73
C ASN A 332 -11.97 -1.68 34.15
#